data_AF-A0A5B7V5A9-F1
#
_entry.id   AF-A0A5B7V5A9-F1
#
_cell.length_a   1.000
_cell.length_b   1.000
_cell.length_c   1.000
_cell.angle_alpha   90.00
_cell.angle_beta   90.00
_cell.angle_gamma   90.00
#
_symmetry.space_group_name_H-M   'P 1'
#
loop_
_entity.id
_entity.type
_entity.pdbx_description
1 polymer ?
#
loop_
_entity_poly.entity_id
_entity_poly.type
_entity_poly.pdbx_seq_one_letter_code
_entity_poly.pdbx_strand_id
1 'polypeptide(L)' 'MNAPGRYRVTLTISGNTALTGWWSDLAVATDRYGQVIGKHGRPGSSVQLAERDGNDWRVLKTWPATASATAADAE' A
#
# COMPACT_ATOMS: atom_id res chain seq x y z
N MET A 1 14.57 21.39 -4.70
CA MET A 1 14.05 20.23 -5.45
C MET A 1 13.09 19.50 -4.55
N ASN A 2 11.82 19.38 -4.97
CA ASN A 2 10.71 18.86 -4.18
C ASN A 2 11.03 17.42 -3.77
N ALA A 3 11.25 17.16 -2.48
CA ALA A 3 11.52 15.81 -2.01
C ALA A 3 10.34 14.92 -2.44
N PRO A 4 10.58 13.73 -3.00
CA PRO A 4 9.48 12.83 -3.33
C PRO A 4 8.71 12.58 -2.03
N GLY A 5 7.37 12.70 -2.10
CA GLY A 5 6.49 12.73 -0.93
C GLY A 5 6.86 11.66 0.10
N ARG A 6 6.77 12.02 1.39
CA ARG A 6 7.15 11.15 2.52
C ARG A 6 6.38 9.83 2.53
N TYR A 7 5.24 9.73 1.86
CA TYR A 7 4.41 8.53 1.77
C TYR A 7 4.21 8.12 0.33
N ARG A 8 4.29 6.83 0.05
CA ARG A 8 3.98 6.23 -1.26
C ARG A 8 2.87 5.20 -1.12
N VAL A 9 1.93 5.18 -2.05
CA VAL A 9 0.95 4.11 -2.20
C VAL A 9 1.17 3.46 -3.56
N THR A 10 1.46 2.17 -3.55
CA THR A 10 1.66 1.36 -4.75
C THR A 10 0.50 0.39 -4.90
N LEU A 11 -0.20 0.45 -6.02
CA LEU A 11 -1.20 -0.52 -6.45
C LEU A 11 -0.56 -1.47 -7.46
N THR A 12 -0.62 -2.75 -7.15
CA THR A 12 -0.21 -3.86 -7.99
C THR A 12 -1.45 -4.63 -8.40
N ILE A 13 -1.59 -5.00 -9.66
CA ILE A 13 -2.69 -5.81 -10.18
C ILE A 13 -2.10 -6.96 -10.98
N SER A 14 -2.44 -8.19 -10.62
CA SER A 14 -1.92 -9.42 -11.23
C SER A 14 -0.39 -9.43 -11.29
N GLY A 15 0.27 -8.99 -10.22
CA GLY A 15 1.74 -8.93 -10.12
C GLY A 15 2.40 -7.73 -10.82
N ASN A 16 1.64 -6.89 -11.54
CA ASN A 16 2.16 -5.71 -12.20
C ASN A 16 1.81 -4.43 -11.46
N THR A 17 2.78 -3.53 -11.27
CA THR A 17 2.53 -2.20 -10.69
C THR A 17 1.63 -1.40 -11.63
N ALA A 18 0.36 -1.24 -11.24
CA ALA A 18 -0.62 -0.51 -12.02
C ALA A 18 -0.59 0.98 -11.72
N LEU A 19 -0.33 1.37 -10.46
CA LEU A 19 -0.31 2.77 -10.05
C LEU A 19 0.65 2.99 -8.88
N THR A 20 1.39 4.10 -8.91
CA THR A 20 2.18 4.55 -7.76
C THR A 20 1.89 6.03 -7.50
N GLY A 21 1.37 6.34 -6.33
CA GLY A 21 1.12 7.71 -5.86
C GLY A 21 2.05 8.09 -4.72
N TRP A 22 2.35 9.39 -4.60
CA TRP A 22 3.25 9.95 -3.59
C TRP A 22 2.56 11.13 -2.89
N TRP A 23 2.66 11.20 -1.57
CA TRP A 23 2.06 12.24 -0.74
C TRP A 23 3.02 12.67 0.36
N SER A 24 2.88 13.92 0.82
CA SER A 24 3.66 14.44 1.96
C SER A 24 3.02 14.15 3.31
N ASP A 25 1.71 13.89 3.33
CA ASP A 25 0.91 13.72 4.54
C ASP A 25 0.39 12.29 4.70
N LEU A 26 0.60 11.70 5.90
CA LEU A 26 0.15 10.34 6.21
C LEU A 26 -1.37 10.21 6.15
N ALA A 27 -2.10 11.23 6.63
CA ALA A 27 -3.55 11.23 6.66
C ALA A 27 -4.12 11.14 5.23
N VAL A 28 -3.59 11.94 4.30
CA VAL A 28 -4.00 11.92 2.89
C VAL A 28 -3.60 10.60 2.22
N ALA A 29 -2.39 10.11 2.48
CA ALA A 29 -1.94 8.83 1.94
C ALA A 29 -2.81 7.66 2.44
N THR A 30 -3.23 7.70 3.70
CA THR A 30 -4.11 6.68 4.32
C THR A 30 -5.53 6.75 3.74
N ASP A 31 -6.09 7.95 3.55
CA ASP A 31 -7.36 8.13 2.85
C ASP A 31 -7.28 7.57 1.43
N ARG A 32 -6.24 7.93 0.67
CA ARG A 32 -6.06 7.44 -0.70
C ARG A 32 -5.85 5.95 -0.77
N TYR A 33 -5.11 5.37 0.16
CA TYR A 33 -5.00 3.93 0.30
C TYR A 33 -6.38 3.26 0.42
N GLY A 34 -7.23 3.75 1.31
CA GLY A 34 -8.61 3.25 1.47
C GLY A 34 -9.46 3.40 0.21
N GLN A 35 -9.37 4.55 -0.47
CA GLN A 35 -10.10 4.78 -1.72
C GLN A 35 -9.60 3.89 -2.87
N VAL A 36 -8.30 3.65 -2.97
CA VAL A 36 -7.73 2.75 -3.97
C VAL A 36 -8.20 1.32 -3.73
N ILE A 37 -8.27 0.87 -2.47
CA ILE A 37 -8.86 -0.43 -2.13
C ILE A 37 -10.35 -0.47 -2.47
N GLY A 38 -11.12 0.58 -2.14
CA GLY A 38 -12.54 0.61 -2.49
C GLY A 38 -12.81 0.57 -4.00
N LYS A 39 -11.93 1.17 -4.82
CA LYS A 39 -12.09 1.27 -6.28
C LYS A 39 -11.45 0.12 -7.06
N HIS A 40 -10.28 -0.33 -6.61
CA HIS A 40 -9.43 -1.31 -7.29
C HIS A 40 -9.20 -2.58 -6.47
N GLY A 41 -9.76 -2.68 -5.27
CA GLY A 41 -9.70 -3.87 -4.43
C GLY A 41 -10.52 -4.98 -5.05
N ARG A 42 -9.83 -5.81 -5.83
CA ARG A 42 -10.36 -7.03 -6.45
C ARG A 42 -9.34 -8.16 -6.28
N PRO A 43 -9.75 -9.43 -6.32
CA PRO A 43 -8.82 -10.55 -6.29
C PRO A 43 -7.69 -10.37 -7.32
N GLY A 44 -6.44 -10.55 -6.88
CA GLY A 44 -5.24 -10.28 -7.66
C GLY A 44 -4.72 -8.84 -7.59
N SER A 45 -5.38 -7.94 -6.87
CA SER A 45 -4.87 -6.59 -6.61
C SER A 45 -4.26 -6.51 -5.22
N SER A 46 -3.11 -5.84 -5.10
CA SER A 46 -2.44 -5.56 -3.85
C SER A 46 -2.14 -4.07 -3.77
N VAL A 47 -2.37 -3.46 -2.61
CA VAL A 47 -2.10 -2.05 -2.36
C VAL A 47 -1.11 -1.96 -1.20
N GLN A 48 -0.02 -1.22 -1.36
CA GLN A 48 1.00 -1.06 -0.34
C GLN A 48 1.21 0.41 -0.03
N LEU A 49 0.97 0.81 1.21
CA LEU A 49 1.33 2.11 1.75
C LEU A 49 2.69 2.00 2.45
N ALA A 50 3.66 2.79 2.02
CA ALA A 50 4.96 2.89 2.64
C ALA A 50 5.31 4.36 2.97
N GLU A 51 6.04 4.55 4.05
CA GLU A 51 6.61 5.82 4.47
C GLU A 51 8.11 5.83 4.16
N ARG A 52 8.63 7.01 3.83
CA ARG A 52 10.04 7.30 3.70
C ARG A 52 10.62 7.54 5.09
N ASP A 53 11.50 6.64 5.50
CA ASP A 53 12.27 6.75 6.73
C ASP A 53 13.74 6.98 6.36
N GLY A 54 14.16 8.24 6.36
CA GLY A 54 15.49 8.64 5.88
C GLY A 54 15.71 8.31 4.40
N ASN A 55 16.56 7.32 4.13
CA ASN A 55 16.88 6.84 2.78
C ASN A 55 16.12 5.56 2.39
N ASP A 56 15.37 4.99 3.33
CA ASP A 56 14.67 3.71 3.17
C ASP A 56 13.15 3.90 3.09
N TRP A 57 12.46 2.87 2.60
CA TRP A 57 11.00 2.84 2.52
C TRP A 57 10.44 1.79 3.46
N ARG A 58 9.81 2.25 4.54
CA ARG A 58 9.14 1.40 5.51
C ARG A 58 7.70 1.16 5.10
N VAL A 59 7.32 -0.09 4.87
CA VAL A 59 5.91 -0.44 4.61
C VAL A 59 5.11 -0.24 5.90
N LEU A 60 4.12 0.64 5.84
CA LEU A 60 3.21 0.90 6.95
C LEU A 60 1.98 0.01 6.90
N LYS A 61 1.41 -0.19 5.71
CA LYS A 61 0.22 -1.02 5.49
C LYS A 61 0.29 -1.72 4.14
N THR A 62 -0.23 -2.95 4.11
CA THR A 62 -0.42 -3.71 2.88
C THR A 62 -1.84 -4.26 2.85
N TRP A 63 -2.44 -4.22 1.68
CA TRP A 63 -3.71 -4.83 1.34
C TRP A 63 -3.49 -5.80 0.17
N PRO A 64 -4.15 -6.97 0.12
CA PRO A 64 -4.82 -7.59 1.25
C PRO A 64 -3.86 -7.70 2.43
N ALA A 65 -4.35 -7.52 3.66
CA ALA A 65 -3.52 -7.69 4.85
C ALA A 65 -3.00 -9.12 4.78
N THR A 66 -1.68 -9.29 4.61
CA THR A 66 -1.08 -10.60 4.40
C THR A 66 -1.50 -11.48 5.57
N ALA A 67 -2.44 -12.39 5.33
CA ALA A 67 -3.00 -13.27 6.34
C ALA A 67 -1.99 -14.40 6.62
N SER A 68 -0.75 -14.07 6.99
CA SER A 68 0.24 -15.06 7.40
C SER A 68 0.22 -15.33 8.91
N ALA A 69 -0.90 -15.04 9.60
CA ALA A 69 -1.08 -15.38 11.01
C ALA A 69 -2.53 -15.71 11.37
N THR A 70 -3.27 -16.46 10.54
CA THR A 70 -4.53 -17.11 10.99
C THR A 70 -5.02 -18.26 10.06
N ALA A 71 -4.11 -18.98 9.42
CA ALA A 71 -4.44 -20.14 8.59
C ALA A 71 -3.49 -21.34 8.86
N ALA A 72 -3.24 -21.61 10.14
CA ALA A 72 -3.18 -23.00 10.62
C ALA A 72 -4.57 -23.27 11.19
N ASP A 73 -5.59 -23.27 10.33
CA ASP A 73 -6.11 -24.47 9.67
C ASP A 73 -6.19 -25.64 10.65
N ALA A 74 -7.41 -25.85 11.11
CA ALA A 74 -7.83 -26.99 11.88
C ALA A 74 -7.99 -28.15 10.91
N GLU A 75 -7.23 -29.22 11.13
CA GLU A 75 -7.58 -30.57 10.69
C GLU A 75 -7.24 -31.55 11.81
#